data_AF-A0A517VG40-F1
#
_entry.id   AF-A0A517VG40-F1
#
_cell.length_a   1.000
_cell.length_b   1.000
_cell.length_c   1.000
_cell.angle_alpha   90.00
_cell.angle_beta   90.00
_cell.angle_gamma   90.00
#
_symmetry.space_group_name_H-M   'P 1'
#
loop_
_entity.id
_entity.type
_entity.pdbx_description
1 polymer ?
#
loop_
_entity_poly.entity_id
_entity_poly.type
_entity_poly.pdbx_seq_one_letter_code
_entity_poly.pdbx_strand_id
1 'polypeptide(L)'
;MGSLKKMILIRIFILGLVCTGVGNFSRAKTPSIAFKIDRLEDTMLQEVAEGDFRIMVAGEPLDRLTGAEFTALREQELKLQNQKPGDAESERKLNALLIAMARIADEPTLIYLHELFESYPERRNDIAEAISWYAEENKRRDADWRILVRSLNIIEGDQAKTVMRALTRFRRRSNKAQWIRQVILVGLEQDAEGQEIADSLLTHWTGQKFKLEIDSAHPLMQQWQDWFVSKYPDELSAVLPIESADSRWKYKELLAELQQQKKSTLDLKLGAQAFVKATCIKCHRFGEQGEKVGPDLTYVSRRFQQKEVLHATLFPSHFVSEEYPTFTIVTDAGKSFTGMMGAAGPDEIMLLTEAGKRQLIKKQEVDEIIASKKSAMPDGLLNLVTKAEAIQLIRYLGTLPEGASDKYRHKLP
;
A
#
# COMPACT_ATOMS: atom_id res chain seq x y z
N MET A 1 -14.33 90.95 22.61
CA MET A 1 -13.90 89.61 23.07
C MET A 1 -13.07 88.96 21.98
N GLY A 2 -11.81 88.62 22.30
CA GLY A 2 -10.90 87.66 21.62
C GLY A 2 -10.62 87.87 20.11
N SER A 3 -9.55 88.54 19.66
CA SER A 3 -8.12 88.18 19.71
C SER A 3 -7.60 87.44 18.46
N LEU A 4 -6.85 88.21 17.65
CA LEU A 4 -5.59 87.90 16.93
C LEU A 4 -5.56 86.71 15.95
N LYS A 5 -5.43 86.96 14.64
CA LYS A 5 -4.17 87.22 13.88
C LYS A 5 -3.03 86.22 14.16
N LYS A 6 -2.68 85.37 13.17
CA LYS A 6 -1.41 85.46 12.40
C LYS A 6 -1.23 84.30 11.41
N MET A 7 -0.96 84.68 10.15
CA MET A 7 -0.16 83.92 9.18
C MET A 7 1.23 83.59 9.77
N ILE A 8 1.88 82.51 9.29
CA ILE A 8 3.28 82.51 8.81
C ILE A 8 3.64 81.14 8.21
N LEU A 9 4.18 81.19 7.00
CA LEU A 9 4.96 80.18 6.29
C LEU A 9 6.31 79.97 6.99
N ILE A 10 6.76 78.73 7.23
CA ILE A 10 8.21 78.41 7.34
C ILE A 10 8.51 77.11 6.60
N ARG A 11 9.63 77.15 5.89
CA ARG A 11 10.19 76.20 4.95
C ARG A 11 11.49 75.63 5.58
N ILE A 12 11.92 74.43 5.10
CA ILE A 12 13.29 73.86 5.13
C ILE A 12 13.70 73.05 6.38
N PHE A 13 13.95 71.72 6.27
CA PHE A 13 15.28 71.08 6.08
C PHE A 13 15.22 69.55 5.98
N ILE A 14 16.17 69.04 5.19
CA ILE A 14 16.43 67.67 4.75
C ILE A 14 16.95 66.78 5.89
N LEU A 15 16.48 65.54 5.99
CA LEU A 15 17.33 64.40 6.37
C LEU A 15 16.73 63.09 5.82
N GLY A 16 17.56 62.34 5.10
CA GLY A 16 17.17 61.09 4.44
C GLY A 16 16.82 59.98 5.43
N LEU A 17 15.83 59.18 5.06
CA LEU A 17 15.66 57.84 5.58
C LEU A 17 15.45 56.89 4.39
N VAL A 18 16.48 56.12 4.12
CA VAL A 18 16.47 54.95 3.26
C VAL A 18 15.39 54.00 3.82
N CYS A 19 14.26 53.87 3.12
CA CYS A 19 13.34 52.78 3.39
C CYS A 19 13.96 51.48 2.88
N THR A 20 14.72 50.82 3.76
CA THR A 20 14.97 49.38 3.69
C THR A 20 13.64 48.66 3.85
N GLY A 21 12.95 48.41 2.74
CA GLY A 21 11.95 47.36 2.68
C GLY A 21 12.69 46.04 2.74
N VAL A 22 12.91 45.52 3.95
CA VAL A 22 13.37 44.15 4.15
C VAL A 22 12.23 43.27 3.68
N GLY A 23 12.35 42.80 2.44
CA GLY A 23 11.56 41.68 1.96
C GLY A 23 11.77 40.52 2.91
N ASN A 24 10.67 39.95 3.41
CA ASN A 24 10.67 38.62 3.99
C ASN A 24 11.10 37.65 2.89
N PHE A 25 12.41 37.52 2.67
CA PHE A 25 12.97 36.33 2.10
C PHE A 25 12.64 35.22 3.10
N SER A 26 11.60 34.46 2.77
CA SER A 26 11.42 33.11 3.30
C SER A 26 12.77 32.44 3.15
N ARG A 27 13.44 32.23 4.28
CA ARG A 27 14.73 31.58 4.35
C ARG A 27 14.52 30.23 3.69
N ALA A 28 15.05 30.05 2.47
CA ALA A 28 15.00 28.76 1.79
C ALA A 28 15.47 27.73 2.81
N LYS A 29 14.55 26.88 3.28
CA LYS A 29 14.90 25.81 4.20
C LYS A 29 16.00 25.04 3.49
N THR A 30 17.13 24.81 4.16
CA THR A 30 18.16 23.91 3.63
C THR A 30 17.46 22.63 3.19
N PRO A 31 17.68 22.13 1.96
CA PRO A 31 17.03 20.93 1.47
C PRO A 31 17.24 19.80 2.49
N SER A 32 16.15 19.15 2.92
CA SER A 32 16.27 18.08 3.92
C SER A 32 16.96 16.85 3.33
N ILE A 33 16.92 16.72 2.00
CA ILE A 33 17.63 15.71 1.22
C ILE A 33 18.37 16.37 0.06
N ALA A 34 19.70 16.21 0.04
CA ALA A 34 20.54 16.56 -1.10
C ALA A 34 21.75 15.61 -1.18
N PHE A 35 22.04 15.06 -2.36
CA PHE A 35 23.23 14.22 -2.58
C PHE A 35 23.65 14.17 -4.04
N LYS A 36 24.95 13.99 -4.28
CA LYS A 36 25.52 13.85 -5.63
C LYS A 36 25.12 12.50 -6.26
N ILE A 37 24.88 12.50 -7.56
CA ILE A 37 24.69 11.27 -8.33
C ILE A 37 26.06 10.78 -8.78
N ASP A 38 26.42 9.55 -8.41
CA ASP A 38 27.69 8.97 -8.82
C ASP A 38 27.78 8.88 -10.35
N ARG A 39 28.98 9.08 -10.91
CA ARG A 39 29.29 9.00 -12.36
C ARG A 39 28.66 10.08 -13.25
N LEU A 40 28.00 11.07 -12.67
CA LEU A 40 27.52 12.25 -13.40
C LEU A 40 28.20 13.51 -12.86
N GLU A 41 28.80 14.31 -13.74
CA GLU A 41 29.43 15.58 -13.38
C GLU A 41 28.36 16.64 -13.06
N ASP A 42 28.63 17.46 -12.04
CA ASP A 42 27.76 18.55 -11.58
C ASP A 42 26.28 18.17 -11.41
N THR A 43 26.01 16.89 -11.14
CA THR A 43 24.67 16.34 -11.04
C THR A 43 24.36 15.94 -9.61
N MET A 44 23.23 16.42 -9.10
CA MET A 44 22.78 16.11 -7.75
C MET A 44 21.26 15.98 -7.66
N LEU A 45 20.80 15.15 -6.74
CA LEU A 45 19.42 15.20 -6.29
C LEU A 45 19.28 16.30 -5.23
N GLN A 46 18.21 17.08 -5.33
CA GLN A 46 17.87 18.10 -4.34
C GLN A 46 16.37 18.17 -4.10
N GLU A 47 15.99 18.34 -2.84
CA GLU A 47 14.65 18.77 -2.46
C GLU A 47 14.51 20.30 -2.64
N VAL A 48 13.69 20.75 -3.59
CA VAL A 48 13.52 22.19 -3.89
C VAL A 48 12.36 22.82 -3.14
N ALA A 49 11.38 22.00 -2.73
CA ALA A 49 10.28 22.32 -1.82
C ALA A 49 9.89 21.04 -1.07
N GLU A 50 9.05 21.12 -0.05
CA GLU A 50 8.67 19.97 0.78
C GLU A 50 8.09 18.83 -0.08
N GLY A 51 8.81 17.70 -0.13
CA GLY A 51 8.47 16.55 -0.98
C GLY A 51 8.74 16.71 -2.48
N ASP A 52 9.18 17.90 -2.92
CA ASP A 52 9.53 18.21 -4.30
C ASP A 52 11.01 17.88 -4.55
N PHE A 53 11.27 16.66 -5.01
CA PHE A 53 12.63 16.20 -5.36
C PHE A 53 12.89 16.36 -6.86
N ARG A 54 14.06 16.93 -7.20
CA ARG A 54 14.52 17.17 -8.57
C ARG A 54 15.96 16.69 -8.76
N ILE A 55 16.29 16.28 -9.97
CA ILE A 55 17.67 16.04 -10.40
C ILE A 55 18.16 17.34 -11.03
N MET A 56 19.26 17.88 -10.52
CA MET A 56 19.84 19.15 -10.92
C MET A 56 21.17 18.89 -11.61
N VAL A 57 21.38 19.48 -12.79
CA VAL A 57 22.65 19.44 -13.54
C VAL A 57 23.15 20.88 -13.67
N ALA A 58 24.34 21.15 -13.14
CA ALA A 58 24.92 22.51 -13.10
C ALA A 58 23.97 23.58 -12.49
N GLY A 59 23.09 23.17 -11.58
CA GLY A 59 22.12 24.05 -10.90
C GLY A 59 20.75 24.18 -11.56
N GLU A 60 20.54 23.57 -12.73
CA GLU A 60 19.26 23.59 -13.45
C GLU A 60 18.56 22.22 -13.39
N PRO A 61 17.21 22.15 -13.32
CA PRO A 61 16.48 20.89 -13.35
C PRO A 61 16.73 20.11 -14.65
N LEU A 62 16.94 18.80 -14.52
CA LEU A 62 17.06 17.90 -15.65
C LEU A 62 15.68 17.52 -16.18
N ASP A 63 15.35 17.96 -17.40
CA ASP A 63 14.04 17.71 -18.02
C ASP A 63 13.97 16.43 -18.86
N ARG A 64 15.12 15.84 -19.22
CA ARG A 64 15.18 14.61 -20.03
C ARG A 64 16.44 13.81 -19.72
N LEU A 65 16.29 12.48 -19.64
CA LEU A 65 17.42 11.58 -19.45
C LEU A 65 18.03 11.13 -20.79
N THR A 66 19.35 11.19 -20.85
CA THR A 66 20.16 10.39 -21.77
C THR A 66 20.27 8.96 -21.26
N GLY A 67 20.67 8.02 -22.14
CA GLY A 67 20.88 6.63 -21.72
C GLY A 67 21.97 6.47 -20.65
N ALA A 68 22.98 7.35 -20.66
CA ALA A 68 24.04 7.35 -19.65
C ALA A 68 23.53 7.85 -18.29
N GLU A 69 22.76 8.94 -18.26
CA GLU A 69 22.16 9.46 -17.03
C GLU A 69 21.16 8.47 -16.43
N PHE A 70 20.29 7.88 -17.26
CA PHE A 70 19.38 6.83 -16.82
C PHE A 70 20.13 5.64 -16.19
N THR A 71 21.23 5.20 -16.81
CA THR A 71 22.07 4.12 -16.27
C THR A 71 22.67 4.50 -14.92
N ALA A 72 23.25 5.70 -14.82
CA ALA A 72 23.85 6.18 -13.57
C ALA A 72 22.83 6.30 -12.44
N LEU A 73 21.61 6.78 -12.73
CA LEU A 73 20.53 6.87 -11.75
C LEU A 73 20.06 5.49 -11.28
N ARG A 74 19.97 4.51 -12.19
CA ARG A 74 19.67 3.13 -11.83
C ARG A 74 20.75 2.51 -10.95
N GLU A 75 22.02 2.77 -11.24
CA GLU A 75 23.12 2.30 -10.40
C GLU A 75 23.09 2.96 -9.02
N GLN A 76 22.76 4.25 -8.94
CA GLN A 76 22.59 4.96 -7.68
C GLN A 76 21.41 4.38 -6.88
N GLU A 77 20.30 4.08 -7.54
CA GLU A 77 19.11 3.46 -6.96
C GLU A 77 19.43 2.07 -6.38
N LEU A 78 20.13 1.22 -7.15
CA LEU A 78 20.60 -0.09 -6.70
C LEU A 78 21.60 0.03 -5.53
N LYS A 79 22.46 1.05 -5.55
CA LYS A 79 23.42 1.31 -4.47
C LYS A 79 22.69 1.66 -3.17
N LEU A 80 21.73 2.58 -3.23
CA LEU A 80 20.89 2.97 -2.09
C LEU A 80 20.05 1.78 -1.59
N GLN A 81 19.52 0.96 -2.49
CA GLN A 81 18.78 -0.25 -2.13
C GLN A 81 19.64 -1.30 -1.40
N ASN A 82 20.90 -1.46 -1.81
CA ASN A 82 21.82 -2.43 -1.22
C ASN A 82 22.51 -1.92 0.06
N GLN A 83 22.25 -0.66 0.46
CA GLN A 83 22.65 -0.16 1.76
C GLN A 83 21.86 -0.87 2.87
N LYS A 84 22.33 -0.70 4.12
CA LYS A 84 21.86 -1.47 5.27
C LYS A 84 20.32 -1.38 5.39
N PRO A 85 19.57 -2.51 5.33
CA PRO A 85 18.12 -2.48 5.51
C PRO A 85 17.74 -1.84 6.85
N GLY A 86 16.78 -0.91 6.85
CA GLY A 86 16.37 -0.14 8.03
C GLY A 86 17.18 1.12 8.29
N ASP A 87 18.05 1.55 7.36
CA ASP A 87 18.61 2.90 7.39
C ASP A 87 17.59 3.93 6.87
N ALA A 88 16.90 4.58 7.78
CA ALA A 88 15.84 5.54 7.48
C ALA A 88 16.31 6.74 6.62
N GLU A 89 17.61 7.03 6.58
CA GLU A 89 18.17 8.04 5.68
C GLU A 89 18.30 7.51 4.24
N SER A 90 18.86 6.31 4.07
CA SER A 90 18.96 5.64 2.76
C SER A 90 17.58 5.38 2.14
N GLU A 91 16.60 4.95 2.93
CA GLU A 91 15.22 4.74 2.47
C GLU A 91 14.59 6.06 1.98
N ARG A 92 14.79 7.15 2.73
CA ARG A 92 14.35 8.48 2.31
C ARG A 92 15.04 8.95 1.04
N LYS A 93 16.36 8.77 0.91
CA LYS A 93 17.12 9.10 -0.31
C LYS A 93 16.66 8.27 -1.50
N LEU A 94 16.35 7.00 -1.28
CA LEU A 94 15.86 6.09 -2.31
C LEU A 94 14.49 6.54 -2.82
N ASN A 95 13.54 6.84 -1.93
CA ASN A 95 12.23 7.34 -2.32
C ASN A 95 12.35 8.69 -3.07
N ALA A 96 13.15 9.62 -2.54
CA ALA A 96 13.43 10.89 -3.20
C ALA A 96 13.98 10.71 -4.63
N LEU A 97 14.89 9.75 -4.83
CA LEU A 97 15.44 9.43 -6.14
C LEU A 97 14.37 8.90 -7.10
N LEU A 98 13.49 8.01 -6.64
CA LEU A 98 12.39 7.50 -7.47
C LEU A 98 11.41 8.60 -7.88
N ILE A 99 11.04 9.48 -6.96
CA ILE A 99 10.17 10.64 -7.24
C ILE A 99 10.84 11.55 -8.28
N ALA A 100 12.12 11.89 -8.08
CA ALA A 100 12.86 12.73 -9.00
C ALA A 100 12.96 12.09 -10.40
N MET A 101 13.25 10.79 -10.47
CA MET A 101 13.27 10.02 -11.72
C MET A 101 11.89 10.03 -12.41
N ALA A 102 10.81 9.74 -11.68
CA ALA A 102 9.46 9.69 -12.25
C ALA A 102 9.04 11.02 -12.88
N ARG A 103 9.45 12.15 -12.28
CA ARG A 103 9.10 13.50 -12.75
C ARG A 103 9.82 13.92 -14.03
N ILE A 104 10.99 13.35 -14.32
CA ILE A 104 11.66 13.54 -15.62
C ILE A 104 10.83 12.93 -16.76
N ALA A 105 9.89 12.03 -16.42
CA ALA A 105 8.74 11.73 -17.27
C ALA A 105 9.07 11.05 -18.60
N ASP A 106 10.27 10.49 -18.79
CA ASP A 106 10.63 9.76 -20.00
C ASP A 106 10.15 8.29 -19.96
N GLU A 107 9.86 7.76 -21.14
CA GLU A 107 9.27 6.43 -21.29
C GLU A 107 10.12 5.30 -20.69
N PRO A 108 11.46 5.27 -20.86
CA PRO A 108 12.31 4.26 -20.23
C PRO A 108 12.24 4.26 -18.70
N THR A 109 12.25 5.43 -18.06
CA THR A 109 12.15 5.53 -16.60
C THR A 109 10.82 5.03 -16.11
N LEU A 110 9.75 5.39 -16.80
CA LEU A 110 8.42 4.96 -16.41
C LEU A 110 8.23 3.45 -16.58
N ILE A 111 8.78 2.84 -17.63
CA ILE A 111 8.82 1.37 -17.80
C ILE A 111 9.59 0.74 -16.63
N TYR A 112 10.75 1.29 -16.28
CA TYR A 112 11.55 0.81 -15.16
C TYR A 112 10.80 0.87 -13.83
N LEU A 113 10.13 1.98 -13.53
CA LEU A 113 9.32 2.10 -12.31
C LEU A 113 8.18 1.08 -12.29
N HIS A 114 7.52 0.82 -13.43
CA HIS A 114 6.48 -0.20 -13.52
C HIS A 114 7.05 -1.60 -13.26
N GLU A 115 8.21 -1.93 -13.80
CA GLU A 115 8.90 -3.20 -13.53
C GLU A 115 9.29 -3.35 -12.05
N LEU A 116 9.73 -2.26 -11.42
CA LEU A 116 10.02 -2.25 -9.98
C LEU A 116 8.75 -2.53 -9.16
N PHE A 117 7.61 -1.93 -9.51
CA PHE A 117 6.34 -2.18 -8.85
C PHE A 117 5.92 -3.66 -8.94
N GLU A 118 6.07 -4.28 -10.11
CA GLU A 118 5.69 -5.67 -10.30
C GLU A 118 6.63 -6.64 -9.58
N SER A 119 7.93 -6.32 -9.53
CA SER A 119 8.97 -7.27 -9.10
C SER A 119 9.33 -7.19 -7.62
N TYR A 120 9.10 -6.04 -6.99
CA TYR A 120 9.54 -5.77 -5.62
C TYR A 120 8.38 -5.25 -4.78
N PRO A 121 7.63 -6.15 -4.10
CA PRO A 121 6.50 -5.76 -3.25
C PRO A 121 6.84 -4.63 -2.27
N GLU A 122 7.98 -4.72 -1.59
CA GLU A 122 8.43 -3.72 -0.60
C GLU A 122 8.66 -2.32 -1.19
N ARG A 123 8.73 -2.17 -2.51
CA ARG A 123 8.95 -0.89 -3.20
C ARG A 123 7.67 -0.25 -3.71
N ARG A 124 6.57 -0.98 -3.71
CA ARG A 124 5.35 -0.56 -4.40
C ARG A 124 4.74 0.74 -3.84
N ASN A 125 4.92 1.01 -2.55
CA ASN A 125 4.47 2.25 -1.92
C ASN A 125 5.21 3.46 -2.51
N ASP A 126 6.55 3.42 -2.48
CA ASP A 126 7.42 4.47 -3.02
C ASP A 126 7.19 4.68 -4.52
N ILE A 127 7.04 3.58 -5.27
CA ILE A 127 6.79 3.65 -6.71
C ILE A 127 5.41 4.26 -7.01
N ALA A 128 4.38 3.90 -6.25
CA ALA A 128 3.05 4.49 -6.41
C ALA A 128 3.07 6.00 -6.10
N GLU A 129 3.80 6.41 -5.07
CA GLU A 129 4.02 7.83 -4.78
C GLU A 129 4.75 8.53 -5.93
N ALA A 130 5.85 7.98 -6.42
CA ALA A 130 6.62 8.54 -7.53
C ALA A 130 5.77 8.70 -8.81
N ILE A 131 4.98 7.68 -9.16
CA ILE A 131 4.05 7.73 -10.31
C ILE A 131 2.93 8.75 -10.08
N SER A 132 2.52 8.98 -8.83
CA SER A 132 1.52 10.00 -8.49
C SER A 132 2.04 11.40 -8.80
N TRP A 133 3.27 11.71 -8.38
CA TRP A 133 3.95 12.97 -8.73
C TRP A 133 4.07 13.16 -10.24
N TYR A 134 4.44 12.12 -10.98
CA TYR A 134 4.41 12.16 -12.45
C TYR A 134 3.02 12.52 -12.99
N ALA A 135 1.96 11.83 -12.52
CA ALA A 135 0.58 12.03 -12.99
C ALA A 135 0.00 13.42 -12.65
N GLU A 136 0.61 14.12 -11.68
CA GLU A 136 0.28 15.48 -11.34
C GLU A 136 0.80 16.51 -12.35
N GLU A 137 2.01 16.32 -12.85
CA GLU A 137 2.72 17.26 -13.72
C GLU A 137 2.54 16.93 -15.22
N ASN A 138 2.29 15.65 -15.55
CA ASN A 138 2.38 15.15 -16.91
C ASN A 138 1.08 14.54 -17.44
N LYS A 139 1.14 14.06 -18.69
CA LYS A 139 0.04 13.35 -19.33
C LYS A 139 -0.24 12.03 -18.60
N ARG A 140 -1.48 11.88 -18.15
CA ARG A 140 -1.98 10.69 -17.45
C ARG A 140 -2.09 9.51 -18.42
N ARG A 141 -1.42 8.40 -18.10
CA ARG A 141 -1.40 7.18 -18.91
C ARG A 141 -2.21 6.08 -18.22
N ASP A 142 -2.85 5.23 -19.02
CA ASP A 142 -3.67 4.14 -18.48
C ASP A 142 -2.85 3.11 -17.69
N ALA A 143 -1.60 2.90 -18.06
CA ALA A 143 -0.69 2.02 -17.34
C ALA A 143 -0.41 2.52 -15.91
N ASP A 144 -0.24 3.84 -15.73
CA ASP A 144 -0.06 4.47 -14.41
C ASP A 144 -1.30 4.32 -13.55
N TRP A 145 -2.49 4.56 -14.13
CA TRP A 145 -3.75 4.39 -13.43
C TRP A 145 -3.89 2.98 -12.84
N ARG A 146 -3.51 1.95 -13.62
CA ARG A 146 -3.58 0.55 -13.14
C ARG A 146 -2.66 0.30 -11.94
N ILE A 147 -1.47 0.90 -11.93
CA ILE A 147 -0.55 0.78 -10.79
C ILE A 147 -1.11 1.50 -9.57
N LEU A 148 -1.55 2.75 -9.73
CA LEU A 148 -2.10 3.57 -8.64
C LEU A 148 -3.35 2.95 -8.02
N VAL A 149 -4.24 2.35 -8.81
CA VAL A 149 -5.41 1.65 -8.27
C VAL A 149 -4.98 0.40 -7.48
N ARG A 150 -4.02 -0.38 -8.00
CA ARG A 150 -3.52 -1.58 -7.30
C ARG A 150 -2.76 -1.24 -6.01
N SER A 151 -2.12 -0.08 -5.95
CA SER A 151 -1.40 0.35 -4.75
C SER A 151 -2.32 0.74 -3.61
N LEU A 152 -3.62 0.99 -3.85
CA LEU A 152 -4.59 1.25 -2.77
C LEU A 152 -4.62 0.15 -1.70
N ASN A 153 -4.19 -1.07 -2.02
CA ASN A 153 -4.12 -2.19 -1.08
C ASN A 153 -2.97 -2.11 -0.06
N ILE A 154 -1.99 -1.22 -0.27
CA ILE A 154 -0.71 -1.24 0.46
C ILE A 154 -0.23 0.13 0.94
N ILE A 155 -0.72 1.20 0.32
CA ILE A 155 -0.36 2.58 0.64
C ILE A 155 -0.95 2.98 1.99
N GLU A 156 -0.21 3.82 2.72
CA GLU A 156 -0.56 4.28 4.06
C GLU A 156 -0.07 5.73 4.26
N GLY A 157 -0.52 6.39 5.33
CA GLY A 157 -0.07 7.73 5.69
C GLY A 157 -0.20 8.75 4.55
N ASP A 158 0.80 9.61 4.39
CA ASP A 158 0.78 10.68 3.38
C ASP A 158 0.90 10.15 1.94
N GLN A 159 1.57 9.01 1.73
CA GLN A 159 1.63 8.36 0.41
C GLN A 159 0.23 7.99 -0.08
N ALA A 160 -0.65 7.55 0.82
CA ALA A 160 -2.04 7.26 0.49
C ALA A 160 -2.79 8.52 0.03
N LYS A 161 -2.60 9.65 0.70
CA LYS A 161 -3.16 10.95 0.29
C LYS A 161 -2.69 11.32 -1.12
N THR A 162 -1.39 11.24 -1.39
CA THR A 162 -0.79 11.55 -2.68
C THR A 162 -1.37 10.70 -3.81
N VAL A 163 -1.46 9.39 -3.62
CA VAL A 163 -2.04 8.47 -4.62
C VAL A 163 -3.53 8.72 -4.84
N MET A 164 -4.31 8.91 -3.77
CA MET A 164 -5.74 9.18 -3.91
C MET A 164 -6.00 10.52 -4.64
N ARG A 165 -5.23 11.58 -4.33
CA ARG A 165 -5.27 12.84 -5.07
C ARG A 165 -4.94 12.63 -6.54
N ALA A 166 -3.86 11.90 -6.86
CA ALA A 166 -3.49 11.62 -8.24
C ALA A 166 -4.61 10.88 -9.00
N LEU A 167 -5.23 9.86 -8.38
CA LEU A 167 -6.32 9.08 -8.96
C LEU A 167 -7.56 9.93 -9.32
N THR A 168 -7.88 10.98 -8.56
CA THR A 168 -9.00 11.89 -8.87
C THR A 168 -8.82 12.65 -10.20
N ARG A 169 -7.57 12.80 -10.65
CA ARG A 169 -7.23 13.58 -11.85
C ARG A 169 -7.32 12.75 -13.14
N PHE A 170 -7.41 11.43 -13.03
CA PHE A 170 -7.63 10.56 -14.18
C PHE A 170 -9.07 10.68 -14.64
N ARG A 171 -9.30 10.64 -15.97
CA ARG A 171 -10.68 10.55 -16.49
C ARG A 171 -11.29 9.18 -16.20
N ARG A 172 -10.44 8.16 -16.09
CA ARG A 172 -10.83 6.77 -15.84
C ARG A 172 -11.24 6.59 -14.39
N ARG A 173 -12.39 5.94 -14.21
CA ARG A 173 -13.00 5.65 -12.91
C ARG A 173 -12.99 4.15 -12.66
N SER A 174 -12.96 3.76 -11.39
CA SER A 174 -13.23 2.37 -11.01
C SER A 174 -14.70 2.21 -10.63
N ASN A 175 -15.33 1.16 -11.14
CA ASN A 175 -16.69 0.75 -10.77
C ASN A 175 -16.72 -0.62 -10.07
N LYS A 176 -15.55 -1.24 -9.82
CA LYS A 176 -15.48 -2.51 -9.11
C LYS A 176 -15.62 -2.28 -7.61
N ALA A 177 -16.49 -3.07 -6.97
CA ALA A 177 -16.74 -2.97 -5.53
C ALA A 177 -15.46 -3.08 -4.70
N GLN A 178 -14.56 -4.01 -5.03
CA GLN A 178 -13.27 -4.17 -4.34
C GLN A 178 -12.45 -2.87 -4.23
N TRP A 179 -12.40 -2.06 -5.29
CA TRP A 179 -11.58 -0.85 -5.32
C TRP A 179 -12.25 0.30 -4.58
N ILE A 180 -13.58 0.39 -4.69
CA ILE A 180 -14.39 1.34 -3.92
C ILE A 180 -14.24 1.04 -2.42
N ARG A 181 -14.39 -0.24 -2.04
CA ARG A 181 -14.16 -0.73 -0.68
C ARG A 181 -12.77 -0.32 -0.18
N GLN A 182 -11.74 -0.51 -1.01
CA GLN A 182 -10.37 -0.20 -0.61
C GLN A 182 -10.17 1.30 -0.35
N VAL A 183 -10.75 2.20 -1.16
CA VAL A 183 -10.67 3.64 -0.88
C VAL A 183 -11.37 4.00 0.43
N ILE A 184 -12.50 3.35 0.76
CA ILE A 184 -13.18 3.55 2.05
C ILE A 184 -12.28 3.10 3.20
N LEU A 185 -11.65 1.92 3.09
CA LEU A 185 -10.73 1.40 4.11
C LEU A 185 -9.54 2.31 4.32
N VAL A 186 -8.89 2.74 3.23
CA VAL A 186 -7.80 3.71 3.30
C VAL A 186 -8.28 4.99 3.96
N GLY A 187 -9.44 5.52 3.58
CA GLY A 187 -10.03 6.72 4.20
C GLY A 187 -10.26 6.57 5.71
N LEU A 188 -10.72 5.41 6.19
CA LEU A 188 -10.91 5.13 7.62
C LEU A 188 -9.59 5.14 8.42
N GLU A 189 -8.46 4.88 7.78
CA GLU A 189 -7.13 4.91 8.42
C GLU A 189 -6.48 6.31 8.38
N GLN A 190 -7.11 7.28 7.72
CA GLN A 190 -6.58 8.62 7.53
C GLN A 190 -7.11 9.63 8.55
N ASP A 191 -6.38 10.74 8.66
CA ASP A 191 -6.86 11.97 9.32
C ASP A 191 -7.99 12.65 8.53
N ALA A 192 -8.49 13.77 9.04
CA ALA A 192 -9.60 14.50 8.42
C ALA A 192 -9.30 14.91 6.97
N GLU A 193 -8.08 15.38 6.69
CA GLU A 193 -7.67 15.74 5.32
C GLU A 193 -7.68 14.53 4.39
N GLY A 194 -7.12 13.40 4.82
CA GLY A 194 -7.12 12.17 4.02
C GLY A 194 -8.52 11.60 3.81
N GLN A 195 -9.44 11.77 4.76
CA GLN A 195 -10.86 11.41 4.59
C GLN A 195 -11.57 12.26 3.52
N GLU A 196 -11.29 13.57 3.46
CA GLU A 196 -11.81 14.44 2.40
C GLU A 196 -11.27 14.07 1.02
N ILE A 197 -9.99 13.67 0.95
CA ILE A 197 -9.38 13.18 -0.30
C ILE A 197 -10.02 11.86 -0.74
N ALA A 198 -10.23 10.93 0.20
CA ALA A 198 -10.92 9.66 -0.07
C ALA A 198 -12.35 9.89 -0.57
N ASP A 199 -13.11 10.80 0.06
CA ASP A 199 -14.44 11.22 -0.39
C ASP A 199 -14.42 11.83 -1.79
N SER A 200 -13.44 12.68 -2.08
CA SER A 200 -13.27 13.27 -3.42
C SER A 200 -13.05 12.19 -4.48
N LEU A 201 -12.24 11.17 -4.17
CA LEU A 201 -11.99 10.03 -5.06
C LEU A 201 -13.23 9.15 -5.24
N LEU A 202 -13.92 8.82 -4.15
CA LEU A 202 -15.15 8.02 -4.17
C LEU A 202 -16.26 8.73 -4.93
N THR A 203 -16.43 10.04 -4.70
CA THR A 203 -17.34 10.91 -5.46
C THR A 203 -16.98 10.92 -6.93
N HIS A 204 -15.70 11.06 -7.26
CA HIS A 204 -15.23 11.04 -8.65
C HIS A 204 -15.56 9.69 -9.32
N TRP A 205 -15.32 8.57 -8.65
CA TRP A 205 -15.56 7.23 -9.21
C TRP A 205 -17.03 6.86 -9.34
N THR A 206 -17.81 7.13 -8.29
CA THR A 206 -19.19 6.63 -8.17
C THR A 206 -20.24 7.65 -8.63
N GLY A 207 -19.91 8.94 -8.60
CA GLY A 207 -20.86 10.04 -8.77
C GLY A 207 -21.73 10.31 -7.55
N GLN A 208 -21.66 9.47 -6.50
CA GLN A 208 -22.37 9.67 -5.24
C GLN A 208 -21.75 10.85 -4.47
N LYS A 209 -22.57 11.64 -3.79
CA LYS A 209 -22.15 12.77 -2.98
C LYS A 209 -22.84 12.74 -1.63
N PHE A 210 -22.09 12.98 -0.57
CA PHE A 210 -22.63 13.19 0.76
C PHE A 210 -22.49 14.67 1.12
N LYS A 211 -23.46 15.21 1.85
CA LYS A 211 -23.33 16.54 2.43
C LYS A 211 -22.63 16.38 3.77
N LEU A 212 -21.56 17.14 3.98
CA LEU A 212 -21.02 17.40 5.31
C LEU A 212 -22.06 18.27 6.03
N GLU A 213 -23.06 17.66 6.65
CA GLU A 213 -23.86 18.41 7.60
C GLU A 213 -22.99 18.65 8.84
N ILE A 214 -22.84 19.91 9.23
CA ILE A 214 -22.04 20.33 10.39
C ILE A 214 -22.55 19.64 11.69
N ASP A 215 -23.78 19.12 11.66
CA ASP A 215 -24.46 18.35 12.71
C ASP A 215 -24.75 16.87 12.35
N SER A 216 -24.20 16.31 11.26
CA SER A 216 -24.45 14.89 10.97
C SER A 216 -23.83 14.02 12.06
N ALA A 217 -24.66 13.26 12.76
CA ALA A 217 -24.26 12.28 13.77
C ALA A 217 -23.31 11.17 13.24
N HIS A 218 -23.02 11.14 11.93
CA HIS A 218 -22.22 10.12 11.27
C HIS A 218 -21.02 10.74 10.53
N PRO A 219 -19.78 10.34 10.89
CA PRO A 219 -18.56 10.71 10.16
C PRO A 219 -18.67 10.37 8.66
N LEU A 220 -17.99 11.14 7.80
CA LEU A 220 -18.05 11.01 6.34
C LEU A 220 -17.79 9.57 5.85
N MET A 221 -16.80 8.89 6.44
CA MET A 221 -16.48 7.51 6.07
C MET A 221 -17.59 6.52 6.47
N GLN A 222 -18.34 6.77 7.54
CA GLN A 222 -19.49 5.94 7.93
C GLN A 222 -20.59 6.02 6.86
N GLN A 223 -20.86 7.21 6.31
CA GLN A 223 -21.83 7.37 5.23
C GLN A 223 -21.44 6.56 3.98
N TRP A 224 -20.14 6.53 3.65
CA TRP A 224 -19.62 5.67 2.58
C TRP A 224 -19.73 4.18 2.90
N GLN A 225 -19.48 3.75 4.14
CA GLN A 225 -19.67 2.36 4.55
C GLN A 225 -21.13 1.91 4.40
N ASP A 226 -22.08 2.73 4.85
CA ASP A 226 -23.51 2.43 4.78
C ASP A 226 -23.97 2.36 3.33
N TRP A 227 -23.55 3.32 2.50
CA TRP A 227 -23.81 3.30 1.06
C TRP A 227 -23.20 2.06 0.39
N PHE A 228 -21.98 1.69 0.77
CA PHE A 228 -21.31 0.51 0.20
C PHE A 228 -22.08 -0.77 0.49
N VAL A 229 -22.52 -0.98 1.74
CA VAL A 229 -23.33 -2.15 2.12
C VAL A 229 -24.66 -2.17 1.38
N SER A 230 -25.31 -1.02 1.21
CA SER A 230 -26.56 -0.92 0.45
C SER A 230 -26.35 -1.18 -1.05
N LYS A 231 -25.22 -0.74 -1.62
CA LYS A 231 -24.94 -0.84 -3.05
C LYS A 231 -24.40 -2.22 -3.45
N TYR A 232 -23.63 -2.84 -2.57
CA TYR A 232 -22.94 -4.12 -2.79
C TYR A 232 -23.22 -5.10 -1.65
N PRO A 233 -24.47 -5.58 -1.51
CA PRO A 233 -24.90 -6.40 -0.38
C PRO A 233 -24.18 -7.75 -0.32
N ASP A 234 -23.63 -8.25 -1.42
CA ASP A 234 -22.92 -9.53 -1.51
C ASP A 234 -21.41 -9.39 -1.23
N GLU A 235 -20.89 -8.17 -1.15
CA GLU A 235 -19.47 -7.90 -0.94
C GLU A 235 -19.11 -7.85 0.55
N LEU A 236 -17.80 -7.94 0.84
CA LEU A 236 -17.28 -7.70 2.19
C LEU A 236 -17.49 -6.24 2.58
N SER A 237 -18.06 -6.00 3.77
CA SER A 237 -18.23 -4.64 4.28
C SER A 237 -16.88 -3.90 4.36
N ALA A 238 -16.92 -2.58 4.14
CA ALA A 238 -15.76 -1.71 4.21
C ALA A 238 -15.40 -1.32 5.66
N VAL A 239 -15.28 -2.30 6.54
CA VAL A 239 -14.94 -2.11 7.95
C VAL A 239 -13.49 -2.48 8.20
N LEU A 240 -12.77 -1.70 9.00
CA LEU A 240 -11.41 -2.04 9.40
C LEU A 240 -11.38 -3.40 10.12
N PRO A 241 -10.28 -4.16 10.02
CA PRO A 241 -10.15 -5.43 10.72
C PRO A 241 -10.34 -5.23 12.23
N ILE A 242 -11.19 -6.07 12.82
CA ILE A 242 -11.41 -6.08 14.26
C ILE A 242 -10.54 -7.18 14.85
N GLU A 243 -9.63 -6.80 15.75
CA GLU A 243 -8.84 -7.77 16.49
C GLU A 243 -9.72 -8.55 17.46
N SER A 244 -9.70 -9.88 17.36
CA SER A 244 -10.38 -10.74 18.31
C SER A 244 -9.87 -10.50 19.74
N ALA A 245 -10.79 -10.48 20.70
CA ALA A 245 -10.46 -10.39 22.13
C ALA A 245 -9.55 -11.55 22.56
N ASP A 246 -9.75 -12.73 21.99
CA ASP A 246 -8.98 -13.95 22.24
C ASP A 246 -7.69 -14.02 21.40
N SER A 247 -7.39 -12.99 20.60
CA SER A 247 -6.12 -12.93 19.87
C SER A 247 -4.97 -12.73 20.85
N ARG A 248 -4.09 -13.73 20.92
CA ARG A 248 -2.88 -13.70 21.76
C ARG A 248 -1.90 -12.63 21.30
N TRP A 249 -1.90 -12.32 20.01
CA TRP A 249 -0.98 -11.36 19.39
C TRP A 249 -1.74 -10.26 18.67
N LYS A 250 -1.18 -9.04 18.71
CA LYS A 250 -1.77 -7.85 18.11
C LYS A 250 -1.00 -7.48 16.86
N TYR A 251 -1.69 -6.99 15.82
CA TYR A 251 -1.07 -6.73 14.52
C TYR A 251 0.05 -5.70 14.65
N LYS A 252 -0.23 -4.56 15.29
CA LYS A 252 0.75 -3.47 15.48
C LYS A 252 1.99 -3.92 16.24
N GLU A 253 1.82 -4.79 17.24
CA GLU A 253 2.91 -5.33 18.04
C GLU A 253 3.82 -6.26 17.22
N LEU A 254 3.23 -7.21 16.49
CA LEU A 254 4.01 -8.12 15.64
C LEU A 254 4.67 -7.38 14.47
N LEU A 255 4.00 -6.39 13.90
CA LEU A 255 4.56 -5.57 12.82
C LEU A 255 5.78 -4.77 13.30
N ALA A 256 5.67 -4.11 14.46
CA ALA A 256 6.78 -3.37 15.05
C ALA A 256 7.99 -4.29 15.33
N GLU A 257 7.74 -5.49 15.85
CA GLU A 257 8.80 -6.49 16.07
C GLU A 257 9.43 -6.96 14.74
N LEU A 258 8.63 -7.24 13.70
CA LEU A 258 9.14 -7.60 12.37
C LEU A 258 10.05 -6.51 11.79
N GLN A 259 9.67 -5.24 11.92
CA GLN A 259 10.42 -4.10 11.40
C GLN A 259 11.75 -3.87 12.15
N GLN A 260 11.84 -4.23 13.42
CA GLN A 260 13.05 -4.06 14.23
C GLN A 260 14.08 -5.18 14.06
N GLN A 261 13.67 -6.36 13.55
CA GLN A 261 14.51 -7.54 13.48
C GLN A 261 15.52 -7.48 12.32
N LYS A 262 16.80 -7.63 12.66
CA LYS A 262 17.89 -7.66 11.66
C LYS A 262 17.85 -8.93 10.82
N LYS A 263 18.31 -8.86 9.57
CA LYS A 263 18.44 -10.05 8.69
C LYS A 263 19.26 -11.18 9.33
N SER A 264 20.23 -10.85 10.18
CA SER A 264 21.06 -11.81 10.91
C SER A 264 20.33 -12.65 11.96
N THR A 265 19.12 -12.25 12.38
CA THR A 265 18.30 -13.01 13.35
C THR A 265 17.31 -13.97 12.68
N LEU A 266 17.46 -14.19 11.36
CA LEU A 266 16.58 -15.08 10.61
C LEU A 266 16.83 -16.54 11.00
N ASP A 267 15.79 -17.21 11.48
CA ASP A 267 15.78 -18.63 11.80
C ASP A 267 14.72 -19.34 10.95
N LEU A 268 15.14 -19.80 9.77
CA LEU A 268 14.27 -20.50 8.83
C LEU A 268 13.76 -21.83 9.39
N LYS A 269 14.51 -22.48 10.28
CA LYS A 269 14.11 -23.74 10.90
C LYS A 269 12.95 -23.49 11.86
N LEU A 270 13.06 -22.46 12.71
CA LEU A 270 11.98 -22.07 13.61
C LEU A 270 10.73 -21.62 12.83
N GLY A 271 10.91 -20.86 11.74
CA GLY A 271 9.81 -20.46 10.88
C GLY A 271 9.10 -21.64 10.21
N ALA A 272 9.85 -22.64 9.71
CA ALA A 272 9.27 -23.87 9.15
C ALA A 272 8.53 -24.71 10.21
N GLN A 273 9.07 -24.79 11.44
CA GLN A 273 8.39 -25.45 12.55
C GLN A 273 7.08 -24.72 12.91
N ALA A 274 7.10 -23.39 12.92
CA ALA A 274 5.93 -22.56 13.16
C ALA A 274 4.87 -22.74 12.05
N PHE A 275 5.26 -22.90 10.79
CA PHE A 275 4.35 -23.17 9.66
C PHE A 275 3.55 -24.47 9.85
N VAL A 276 4.19 -25.50 10.40
CA VAL A 276 3.52 -26.77 10.76
C VAL A 276 2.66 -26.60 12.01
N LYS A 277 3.20 -25.98 13.07
CA LYS A 277 2.53 -25.81 14.37
C LYS A 277 1.28 -24.93 14.29
N ALA A 278 1.33 -23.87 13.50
CA ALA A 278 0.18 -23.03 13.17
C ALA A 278 -0.78 -23.69 12.17
N THR A 279 -0.52 -24.93 11.75
CA THR A 279 -1.35 -25.74 10.84
C THR A 279 -1.48 -25.23 9.41
N CYS A 280 -0.69 -24.22 9.01
CA CYS A 280 -0.68 -23.68 7.65
C CYS A 280 -0.42 -24.77 6.59
N ILE A 281 0.45 -25.74 6.93
CA ILE A 281 0.80 -26.88 6.06
C ILE A 281 -0.38 -27.75 5.63
N LYS A 282 -1.49 -27.75 6.38
CA LYS A 282 -2.69 -28.54 6.06
C LYS A 282 -3.42 -28.05 4.82
N CYS A 283 -3.22 -26.79 4.45
CA CYS A 283 -3.92 -26.16 3.34
C CYS A 283 -2.95 -25.60 2.29
N HIS A 284 -1.80 -25.11 2.74
CA HIS A 284 -0.84 -24.42 1.89
C HIS A 284 0.42 -25.24 1.65
N ARG A 285 0.96 -25.05 0.45
CA ARG A 285 2.27 -25.55 0.06
C ARG A 285 3.31 -24.44 0.18
N PHE A 286 4.50 -24.81 0.62
CA PHE A 286 5.69 -23.97 0.56
C PHE A 286 6.90 -24.81 0.16
N GLY A 287 7.45 -24.54 -1.02
CA GLY A 287 8.39 -25.44 -1.68
C GLY A 287 7.70 -26.75 -2.03
N GLU A 288 8.27 -27.87 -1.58
CA GLU A 288 7.73 -29.21 -1.80
C GLU A 288 6.88 -29.74 -0.63
N GLN A 289 6.68 -28.94 0.42
CA GLN A 289 5.96 -29.37 1.61
C GLN A 289 4.55 -28.79 1.68
N GLY A 290 3.60 -29.60 2.14
CA GLY A 290 2.22 -29.20 2.40
C GLY A 290 1.23 -29.53 1.28
N GLU A 291 0.00 -29.04 1.44
CA GLU A 291 -1.13 -29.33 0.57
C GLU A 291 -1.38 -28.23 -0.46
N LYS A 292 -2.10 -28.54 -1.55
CA LYS A 292 -2.44 -27.57 -2.61
C LYS A 292 -3.93 -27.21 -2.61
N VAL A 293 -4.52 -27.06 -1.43
CA VAL A 293 -5.95 -26.72 -1.33
C VAL A 293 -6.14 -25.20 -1.29
N GLY A 294 -5.34 -24.51 -0.48
CA GLY A 294 -5.19 -23.06 -0.55
C GLY A 294 -4.10 -22.64 -1.55
N PRO A 295 -3.90 -21.32 -1.71
CA PRO A 295 -2.85 -20.77 -2.57
C PRO A 295 -1.47 -21.33 -2.26
N ASP A 296 -0.68 -21.58 -3.30
CA ASP A 296 0.73 -21.89 -3.13
C ASP A 296 1.50 -20.68 -2.57
N LEU A 297 2.14 -20.87 -1.41
CA LEU A 297 2.87 -19.82 -0.71
C LEU A 297 4.37 -19.79 -1.08
N THR A 298 4.85 -20.71 -1.92
CA THR A 298 6.26 -20.81 -2.35
C THR A 298 6.84 -19.49 -2.85
N TYR A 299 6.02 -18.70 -3.55
CA TYR A 299 6.40 -17.41 -4.12
C TYR A 299 5.65 -16.23 -3.47
N VAL A 300 5.13 -16.39 -2.26
CA VAL A 300 4.37 -15.33 -1.58
C VAL A 300 5.19 -14.06 -1.37
N SER A 301 6.49 -14.20 -1.06
CA SER A 301 7.45 -13.10 -0.92
C SER A 301 7.69 -12.29 -2.20
N ARG A 302 7.32 -12.81 -3.36
CA ARG A 302 7.34 -12.06 -4.64
C ARG A 302 6.05 -11.30 -4.90
N ARG A 303 4.97 -11.70 -4.24
CA ARG A 303 3.63 -11.16 -4.47
C ARG A 303 3.22 -10.15 -3.42
N PHE A 304 3.64 -10.33 -2.17
CA PHE A 304 3.21 -9.57 -1.01
C PHE A 304 4.38 -9.15 -0.13
N GLN A 305 4.25 -7.99 0.50
CA GLN A 305 5.11 -7.51 1.57
C GLN A 305 4.89 -8.32 2.85
N GLN A 306 5.85 -8.31 3.77
CA GLN A 306 5.70 -9.03 5.05
C GLN A 306 4.50 -8.54 5.86
N LYS A 307 4.22 -7.23 5.83
CA LYS A 307 3.05 -6.65 6.53
C LYS A 307 1.72 -7.16 5.96
N GLU A 308 1.63 -7.32 4.64
CA GLU A 308 0.45 -7.88 3.97
C GLU A 308 0.24 -9.35 4.35
N VAL A 309 1.32 -10.15 4.37
CA VAL A 309 1.24 -11.56 4.77
C VAL A 309 0.82 -11.70 6.23
N LEU A 310 1.38 -10.88 7.13
CA LEU A 310 0.99 -10.84 8.54
C LEU A 310 -0.49 -10.46 8.70
N HIS A 311 -0.93 -9.42 7.99
CA HIS A 311 -2.30 -8.95 8.02
C HIS A 311 -3.27 -10.04 7.56
N ALA A 312 -3.01 -10.68 6.41
CA ALA A 312 -3.82 -11.79 5.90
C ALA A 312 -3.84 -13.00 6.85
N THR A 313 -2.75 -13.21 7.61
CA THR A 313 -2.67 -14.30 8.59
C THR A 313 -3.50 -14.03 9.84
N LEU A 314 -3.57 -12.78 10.30
CA LEU A 314 -4.36 -12.38 11.47
C LEU A 314 -5.83 -12.14 11.14
N PHE A 315 -6.12 -11.67 9.93
CA PHE A 315 -7.46 -11.29 9.49
C PHE A 315 -7.85 -11.97 8.17
N PRO A 316 -7.91 -13.31 8.13
CA PRO A 316 -8.12 -14.07 6.89
C PRO A 316 -9.43 -13.73 6.19
N SER A 317 -10.48 -13.35 6.94
CA SER A 317 -11.78 -12.96 6.38
C SER A 317 -11.84 -11.49 5.91
N HIS A 318 -10.80 -10.69 6.11
CA HIS A 318 -10.77 -9.30 5.65
C HIS A 318 -10.45 -9.19 4.15
N PHE A 319 -9.86 -10.24 3.57
CA PHE A 319 -9.65 -10.40 2.14
C PHE A 319 -9.90 -11.86 1.74
N VAL A 320 -10.97 -12.12 1.01
CA VAL A 320 -11.30 -13.45 0.49
C VAL A 320 -11.01 -13.44 -1.01
N SER A 321 -10.12 -14.33 -1.47
CA SER A 321 -9.76 -14.41 -2.89
C SER A 321 -10.90 -15.02 -3.70
N GLU A 322 -11.24 -14.41 -4.83
CA GLU A 322 -12.18 -14.98 -5.81
C GLU A 322 -11.70 -16.33 -6.38
N GLU A 323 -10.39 -16.58 -6.38
CA GLU A 323 -9.82 -17.86 -6.84
C GLU A 323 -10.01 -19.01 -5.83
N TYR A 324 -10.26 -18.68 -4.57
CA TYR A 324 -10.42 -19.65 -3.48
C TYR A 324 -11.71 -19.34 -2.68
N PRO A 325 -12.88 -19.42 -3.32
CA PRO A 325 -14.15 -19.09 -2.69
C PRO A 325 -14.51 -20.09 -1.60
N THR A 326 -15.07 -19.58 -0.51
CA THR A 326 -15.64 -20.39 0.57
C THR A 326 -17.14 -20.55 0.34
N PHE A 327 -17.65 -21.75 0.54
CA PHE A 327 -19.09 -22.03 0.47
C PHE A 327 -19.60 -22.68 1.75
N THR A 328 -20.86 -22.41 2.06
CA THR A 328 -21.64 -23.14 3.05
C THR A 328 -22.63 -24.04 2.32
N ILE A 329 -22.56 -25.34 2.56
CA ILE A 329 -23.49 -26.33 2.04
C ILE A 329 -24.44 -26.73 3.16
N VAL A 330 -25.73 -26.58 2.91
CA VAL A 330 -26.81 -27.07 3.76
C VAL A 330 -27.35 -28.35 3.13
N THR A 331 -27.45 -29.42 3.91
CA THR A 331 -28.00 -30.70 3.44
C THR A 331 -29.47 -30.82 3.78
N ASP A 332 -30.22 -31.67 3.09
CA ASP A 332 -31.64 -31.95 3.38
C ASP A 332 -31.87 -32.43 4.83
N ALA A 333 -30.87 -33.07 5.44
CA ALA A 333 -30.88 -33.47 6.85
C ALA A 333 -30.64 -32.31 7.85
N GLY A 334 -30.61 -31.06 7.39
CA GLY A 334 -30.38 -29.85 8.19
C GLY A 334 -28.94 -29.65 8.69
N LYS A 335 -27.95 -30.35 8.13
CA LYS A 335 -26.52 -30.16 8.48
C LYS A 335 -25.90 -29.08 7.62
N SER A 336 -25.10 -28.21 8.23
CA SER A 336 -24.34 -27.17 7.52
C SER A 336 -22.84 -27.46 7.54
N PHE A 337 -22.19 -27.39 6.38
CA PHE A 337 -20.73 -27.54 6.24
C PHE A 337 -20.16 -26.32 5.52
N THR A 338 -19.14 -25.69 6.09
CA THR A 338 -18.46 -24.54 5.48
C THR A 338 -17.03 -24.89 5.12
N GLY A 339 -16.61 -24.54 3.90
CA GLY A 339 -15.25 -24.82 3.43
C GLY A 339 -14.99 -24.40 1.98
N MET A 340 -13.78 -24.65 1.50
CA MET A 340 -13.43 -24.50 0.09
C MET A 340 -13.84 -25.76 -0.68
N MET A 341 -14.41 -25.58 -1.86
CA MET A 341 -14.66 -26.71 -2.76
C MET A 341 -13.33 -27.24 -3.31
N GLY A 342 -13.19 -28.56 -3.35
CA GLY A 342 -12.08 -29.22 -3.99
C GLY A 342 -12.54 -30.29 -5.00
N ALA A 343 -11.56 -30.96 -5.61
CA ALA A 343 -11.84 -32.04 -6.54
C ALA A 343 -12.61 -33.21 -5.88
N ALA A 344 -13.68 -33.65 -6.53
CA ALA A 344 -14.56 -34.74 -6.09
C ALA A 344 -15.01 -35.59 -7.28
N GLY A 345 -15.61 -36.75 -7.02
CA GLY A 345 -16.26 -37.59 -8.04
C GLY A 345 -17.51 -36.93 -8.64
N PRO A 346 -18.15 -37.55 -9.65
CA PRO A 346 -19.27 -36.95 -10.39
C PRO A 346 -20.50 -36.66 -9.51
N ASP A 347 -20.78 -37.49 -8.50
CA ASP A 347 -21.97 -37.41 -7.65
C ASP A 347 -21.71 -36.80 -6.26
N GLU A 348 -20.50 -36.27 -6.06
CA GLU A 348 -20.06 -35.75 -4.77
C GLU A 348 -19.58 -34.30 -4.88
N ILE A 349 -19.67 -33.59 -3.76
CA ILE A 349 -19.00 -32.32 -3.53
C ILE A 349 -18.00 -32.56 -2.39
N MET A 350 -16.74 -32.21 -2.62
CA MET A 350 -15.72 -32.23 -1.59
C MET A 350 -15.55 -30.82 -1.03
N LEU A 351 -15.80 -30.66 0.25
CA LEU A 351 -15.47 -29.46 1.00
C LEU A 351 -14.24 -29.70 1.87
N LEU A 352 -13.24 -28.83 1.77
CA LEU A 352 -12.21 -28.71 2.79
C LEU A 352 -12.67 -27.70 3.84
N THR A 353 -12.99 -28.21 5.03
CA THR A 353 -13.38 -27.40 6.18
C THR A 353 -12.19 -26.65 6.79
N GLU A 354 -12.47 -25.62 7.60
CA GLU A 354 -11.45 -24.84 8.34
C GLU A 354 -10.54 -25.73 9.22
N ALA A 355 -11.02 -26.89 9.68
CA ALA A 355 -10.21 -27.86 10.43
C ALA A 355 -9.16 -28.61 9.60
N GLY A 356 -9.13 -28.39 8.28
CA GLY A 356 -8.34 -29.16 7.31
C GLY A 356 -8.93 -30.55 7.03
N LYS A 357 -10.20 -30.79 7.38
CA LYS A 357 -10.89 -32.06 7.11
C LYS A 357 -11.59 -31.99 5.76
N ARG A 358 -11.38 -33.01 4.92
CA ARG A 358 -12.13 -33.23 3.67
C ARG A 358 -13.47 -33.87 4.01
N GLN A 359 -14.56 -33.21 3.65
CA GLN A 359 -15.92 -33.67 3.80
C GLN A 359 -16.49 -33.95 2.41
N LEU A 360 -16.81 -35.21 2.13
CA LEU A 360 -17.54 -35.60 0.93
C LEU A 360 -19.04 -35.55 1.25
N ILE A 361 -19.80 -34.87 0.40
CA ILE A 361 -21.24 -34.70 0.50
C ILE A 361 -21.83 -35.14 -0.83
N LYS A 362 -22.81 -36.05 -0.82
CA LYS A 362 -23.48 -36.45 -2.05
C LYS A 362 -24.33 -35.30 -2.57
N LYS A 363 -24.28 -35.04 -3.87
CA LYS A 363 -25.06 -33.96 -4.50
C LYS A 363 -26.57 -34.10 -4.27
N GLN A 364 -27.05 -35.34 -4.14
CA GLN A 364 -28.46 -35.65 -3.88
C GLN A 364 -28.90 -35.32 -2.45
N GLU A 365 -27.96 -35.06 -1.53
CA GLU A 365 -28.25 -34.68 -0.14
C GLU A 365 -28.13 -33.16 0.07
N VAL A 366 -27.83 -32.39 -0.98
CA VAL A 366 -27.61 -30.94 -0.92
C VAL A 366 -28.91 -30.21 -1.15
N ASP A 367 -29.31 -29.42 -0.15
CA ASP A 367 -30.46 -28.51 -0.22
C ASP A 367 -30.02 -27.16 -0.79
N GLU A 368 -28.98 -26.55 -0.21
CA GLU A 368 -28.52 -25.22 -0.58
C GLU A 368 -26.98 -25.12 -0.60
N ILE A 369 -26.46 -24.30 -1.53
CA ILE A 369 -25.05 -23.89 -1.57
C ILE A 369 -24.99 -22.36 -1.55
N ILE A 370 -24.43 -21.82 -0.48
CA ILE A 370 -24.37 -20.38 -0.22
C ILE A 370 -22.92 -19.92 -0.29
N ALA A 371 -22.64 -18.84 -1.02
CA ALA A 371 -21.33 -18.21 -0.99
C ALA A 371 -21.08 -17.60 0.40
N SER A 372 -19.92 -17.89 0.99
CA SER A 372 -19.57 -17.39 2.32
C SER A 372 -18.64 -16.19 2.21
N LYS A 373 -18.95 -15.15 2.98
CA LYS A 373 -18.07 -14.00 3.21
C LYS A 373 -16.95 -14.30 4.21
N LYS A 374 -16.97 -15.47 4.86
CA LYS A 374 -15.91 -15.91 5.77
C LYS A 374 -14.85 -16.66 4.98
N SER A 375 -13.58 -16.38 5.26
CA SER A 375 -12.48 -17.16 4.69
C SER A 375 -12.49 -18.59 5.22
N ALA A 376 -12.08 -19.54 4.38
CA ALA A 376 -11.80 -20.91 4.81
C ALA A 376 -10.46 -21.03 5.57
N MET A 377 -9.60 -20.02 5.47
CA MET A 377 -8.43 -19.91 6.34
C MET A 377 -8.91 -19.58 7.77
N PRO A 378 -8.58 -20.40 8.77
CA PRO A 378 -9.08 -20.20 10.13
C PRO A 378 -8.54 -18.92 10.76
N ASP A 379 -9.36 -18.27 11.60
CA ASP A 379 -8.89 -17.22 12.50
C ASP A 379 -8.04 -17.81 13.64
N GLY A 380 -7.17 -16.99 14.25
CA GLY A 380 -6.43 -17.37 15.45
C GLY A 380 -5.28 -18.37 15.24
N LEU A 381 -4.84 -18.62 14.00
CA LEU A 381 -3.73 -19.54 13.71
C LEU A 381 -2.45 -19.20 14.49
N LEU A 382 -2.16 -17.90 14.67
CA LEU A 382 -0.97 -17.45 15.41
C LEU A 382 -1.08 -17.69 16.92
N ASN A 383 -2.26 -17.96 17.48
CA ASN A 383 -2.41 -18.29 18.90
C ASN A 383 -1.73 -19.61 19.28
N LEU A 384 -1.56 -20.51 18.29
CA LEU A 384 -0.93 -21.82 18.43
C LEU A 384 0.59 -21.73 18.60
N VAL A 385 1.18 -20.57 18.31
CA VAL A 385 2.64 -20.37 18.32
C VAL A 385 3.02 -19.26 19.30
N THR A 386 4.28 -19.24 19.72
CA THR A 386 4.89 -18.15 20.48
C THR A 386 5.10 -16.94 19.58
N LYS A 387 5.31 -15.76 20.18
CA LYS A 387 5.64 -14.54 19.43
C LYS A 387 6.88 -14.73 18.54
N ALA A 388 7.94 -15.32 19.08
CA ALA A 388 9.17 -15.59 18.32
C ALA A 388 8.91 -16.52 17.11
N GLU A 389 8.11 -17.58 17.30
CA GLU A 389 7.69 -18.47 16.22
C GLU A 389 6.83 -17.73 15.17
N ALA A 390 5.89 -16.86 15.58
CA ALA A 390 5.07 -16.07 14.66
C ALA A 390 5.92 -15.12 13.80
N ILE A 391 6.89 -14.43 14.40
CA ILE A 391 7.82 -13.56 13.68
C ILE A 391 8.64 -14.36 12.67
N GLN A 392 9.21 -15.50 13.09
CA GLN A 392 9.99 -16.34 12.17
C GLN A 392 9.14 -17.01 11.10
N LEU A 393 7.86 -17.30 11.36
CA LEU A 393 6.90 -17.78 10.35
C LEU A 393 6.73 -16.76 9.21
N ILE A 394 6.43 -15.50 9.54
CA ILE A 394 6.25 -14.46 8.51
C ILE A 394 7.57 -14.23 7.75
N ARG A 395 8.71 -14.23 8.44
CA ARG A 395 10.02 -14.11 7.80
C ARG A 395 10.36 -15.29 6.90
N TYR A 396 10.00 -16.50 7.30
CA TYR A 396 10.16 -17.72 6.51
C TYR A 396 9.35 -17.61 5.20
N LEU A 397 8.08 -17.20 5.28
CA LEU A 397 7.24 -16.91 4.11
C LEU A 397 7.78 -15.73 3.28
N GLY A 398 8.50 -14.80 3.90
CA GLY A 398 9.23 -13.70 3.27
C GLY A 398 10.49 -14.12 2.51
N THR A 399 10.84 -15.40 2.49
CA THR A 399 11.96 -15.94 1.71
C THR A 399 11.48 -16.76 0.52
N LEU A 400 12.41 -17.17 -0.35
CA LEU A 400 12.17 -18.22 -1.33
C LEU A 400 12.73 -19.53 -0.76
N PRO A 401 11.99 -20.65 -0.83
CA PRO A 401 12.51 -21.93 -0.43
C PRO A 401 13.65 -22.38 -1.35
N GLU A 402 14.53 -23.22 -0.81
CA GLU A 402 15.65 -23.78 -1.57
C GLU A 402 15.15 -24.55 -2.81
N GLY A 403 15.79 -24.32 -3.97
CA GLY A 403 15.39 -24.91 -5.25
C GLY A 403 14.22 -24.22 -5.96
N ALA A 404 13.60 -23.18 -5.38
CA ALA A 404 12.59 -22.40 -6.07
C ALA A 404 13.18 -21.69 -7.30
N SER A 405 12.52 -21.84 -8.46
CA SER A 405 12.96 -21.21 -9.70
C SER A 405 12.87 -19.68 -9.60
N ASP A 406 13.83 -18.96 -10.18
CA ASP A 406 13.76 -17.50 -10.34
C ASP A 406 12.68 -17.03 -11.33
N LYS A 407 11.81 -17.93 -11.83
CA LYS A 407 10.85 -17.66 -12.92
C LYS A 407 9.85 -16.53 -12.60
N TYR A 408 9.63 -16.21 -11.32
CA TYR A 408 8.77 -15.11 -10.88
C TYR A 408 9.50 -13.77 -10.69
N ARG A 409 10.80 -13.67 -10.96
CA ARG A 409 11.45 -12.37 -11.15
C ARG A 409 11.26 -11.97 -12.62
N HIS A 410 10.70 -10.78 -12.86
CA HIS A 410 11.10 -10.07 -14.07
C HIS A 410 12.59 -9.80 -13.92
N LYS A 411 13.41 -10.58 -14.64
CA LYS A 411 14.83 -10.27 -14.78
C LYS A 411 14.90 -9.06 -15.70
N LEU A 412 15.40 -7.96 -15.17
CA LEU A 412 15.85 -6.85 -15.99
C LEU A 412 16.87 -7.42 -16.99
N PRO A 413 16.75 -7.15 -18.30
CA PRO A 413 17.76 -7.54 -19.29
C PRO A 413 19.13 -6.93 -18.98
#